data_AF-A0AA39TRU7-F1
#
_entry.id   AF-A0AA39TRU7-F1
#
_cell.length_a   1.000
_cell.length_b   1.000
_cell.length_c   1.000
_cell.angle_alpha   90.00
_cell.angle_beta   90.00
_cell.angle_gamma   90.00
#
_symmetry.space_group_name_H-M   'P 1'
#
loop_
_entity.id
_entity.type
_entity.pdbx_description
1 polymer ?
#
loop_
_entity_poly.entity_id
_entity_poly.type
_entity_poly.pdbx_seq_one_letter_code
_entity_poly.pdbx_strand_id
1 'polypeptide(L)'
;MLAMYKQSVALLSASRTLQRRTICSSRVRYNKQSDSDPTKPNSYKDKTEKDMLYELELADFRPPWVYTGTKLLTYLVVPAIALYAIFIYDFGDREHVFQPPRRWLLKQKESFFTLTPEEQKLIKSAENSPFSKPPPSS
;
A
#
# COMPACT_ATOMS: atom_id res chain seq x y z
N MET A 1 32.21 -6.29 -27.09
CA MET A 1 31.72 -5.18 -26.24
C MET A 1 30.83 -4.16 -26.99
N LEU A 2 30.27 -4.47 -28.17
CA LEU A 2 29.34 -3.56 -28.89
C LEU A 2 28.04 -4.21 -29.37
N ALA A 3 27.90 -5.55 -29.23
CA ALA A 3 26.73 -6.28 -29.74
C ALA A 3 25.57 -6.42 -28.73
N MET A 4 25.79 -6.14 -27.44
CA MET A 4 24.77 -6.30 -26.39
C MET A 4 23.97 -5.02 -26.09
N TYR A 5 24.40 -3.86 -26.61
CA TYR A 5 23.75 -2.56 -26.30
C TYR A 5 22.60 -2.22 -27.25
N LYS A 6 22.49 -2.88 -28.42
CA LYS A 6 21.41 -2.61 -29.38
C LYS A 6 20.09 -3.32 -29.05
N GLN A 7 20.09 -4.24 -28.10
CA GLN A 7 18.86 -4.95 -27.69
C GLN A 7 18.05 -4.17 -26.63
N SER A 8 18.63 -3.12 -26.03
CA SER A 8 18.07 -2.40 -24.89
C SER A 8 17.07 -1.29 -25.28
N VAL A 9 17.15 -0.75 -26.50
CA VAL A 9 16.36 0.43 -26.90
C VAL A 9 15.06 0.06 -27.62
N ALA A 10 14.95 -1.17 -28.15
CA ALA A 10 13.76 -1.65 -28.84
C ALA A 10 12.60 -2.03 -27.89
N LEU A 11 12.86 -2.17 -26.58
CA LEU A 11 11.84 -2.57 -25.61
C LEU A 11 11.17 -1.38 -24.89
N LEU A 12 11.62 -0.14 -25.11
CA LEU A 12 11.02 1.05 -24.50
C LEU A 12 10.09 1.86 -25.44
N SER A 13 9.97 1.51 -26.73
CA SER A 13 9.06 2.22 -27.65
C SER A 13 7.69 1.56 -27.85
N ALA A 14 7.49 0.32 -27.36
CA ALA A 14 6.26 -0.44 -27.54
C ALA A 14 5.23 -0.32 -26.39
N SER A 15 5.49 0.52 -25.37
CA SER A 15 4.60 0.65 -24.18
C SER A 15 3.79 1.94 -24.11
N ARG A 16 3.73 2.74 -25.19
CA ARG A 16 2.99 4.01 -25.24
C ARG A 16 1.70 4.00 -26.09
N THR A 17 1.18 2.83 -26.45
CA THR A 17 -0.07 2.71 -27.24
C THR A 17 -1.16 1.84 -26.63
N LEU A 18 -1.00 1.37 -25.39
CA LEU A 18 -2.06 0.67 -24.64
C LEU A 18 -2.69 1.55 -23.55
N GLN A 19 -2.58 2.87 -23.70
CA GLN A 19 -3.31 3.85 -22.91
C GLN A 19 -4.51 4.30 -23.78
N ARG A 20 -5.74 4.06 -23.30
CA ARG A 20 -7.06 4.37 -23.92
C ARG A 20 -7.84 3.21 -24.57
N ARG A 21 -7.87 2.04 -23.94
CA ARG A 21 -8.97 1.08 -24.15
C ARG A 21 -9.50 0.55 -22.83
N THR A 22 -9.92 1.45 -21.96
CA THR A 22 -10.78 1.10 -20.84
C THR A 22 -11.99 2.03 -20.82
N ILE A 23 -13.11 1.42 -21.22
CA ILE A 23 -14.46 1.68 -20.71
C ILE A 23 -15.11 2.98 -21.21
N CYS A 24 -15.33 3.04 -22.53
CA CYS A 24 -16.54 3.67 -23.09
C CYS A 24 -17.47 2.55 -23.54
N SER A 25 -18.31 2.03 -22.64
CA SER A 25 -19.52 1.27 -23.02
C SER A 25 -20.41 1.07 -21.80
N SER A 26 -21.34 2.00 -21.62
CA SER A 26 -22.67 1.71 -21.10
C SER A 26 -23.55 2.92 -21.41
N ARG A 27 -24.00 2.99 -22.66
CA ARG A 27 -25.14 3.83 -23.03
C ARG A 27 -26.37 3.20 -22.40
N VAL A 28 -26.55 3.40 -21.10
CA VAL A 28 -27.79 3.05 -20.40
C VAL A 28 -28.84 4.04 -20.89
N ARG A 29 -29.64 3.60 -21.86
CA ARG A 29 -30.93 4.24 -22.14
C ARG A 29 -31.80 4.03 -20.91
N TYR A 30 -31.86 5.03 -20.04
CA TYR A 30 -32.98 5.14 -19.11
C TYR A 30 -34.24 5.41 -19.95
N ASN A 31 -35.02 4.38 -20.21
CA ASN A 31 -36.38 4.55 -20.71
C ASN A 31 -37.24 5.00 -19.52
N LYS A 32 -37.31 6.32 -19.30
CA LYS A 32 -38.28 6.90 -18.36
C LYS A 32 -39.62 6.99 -19.08
N GLN A 33 -40.29 5.85 -19.23
CA GLN A 33 -41.72 5.82 -19.53
C GLN A 33 -42.41 6.50 -18.34
N SER A 34 -42.70 7.78 -18.52
CA SER A 34 -43.47 8.55 -17.57
C SER A 34 -44.91 8.12 -17.77
N ASP A 35 -45.32 7.07 -17.06
CA ASP A 35 -46.74 6.72 -16.91
C ASP A 35 -47.42 7.83 -16.11
N SER A 36 -47.78 8.92 -16.80
CA SER A 36 -48.77 9.87 -16.31
C SER A 36 -50.15 9.34 -16.66
N ASP A 37 -50.57 8.29 -15.94
CA ASP A 37 -51.96 7.85 -15.87
C ASP A 37 -52.65 8.72 -14.80
N PRO A 38 -53.58 9.62 -15.16
CA PRO A 38 -54.19 10.59 -14.23
C PRO A 38 -55.16 9.95 -13.22
N THR A 39 -55.31 8.61 -13.24
CA THR A 39 -56.35 7.90 -12.49
C THR A 39 -55.86 7.11 -11.28
N LYS A 40 -54.54 7.07 -11.00
CA LYS A 40 -54.03 6.38 -9.80
C LYS A 40 -54.03 7.30 -8.57
N PRO A 41 -54.68 6.89 -7.46
CA PRO A 41 -54.60 7.64 -6.21
C PRO A 41 -53.16 7.66 -5.71
N ASN A 42 -52.75 8.82 -5.16
CA ASN A 42 -51.42 9.11 -4.60
C ASN A 42 -51.04 8.13 -3.46
N SER A 43 -50.67 6.90 -3.79
CA SER A 43 -49.98 5.96 -2.91
C SER A 43 -48.47 6.25 -2.93
N TYR A 44 -48.14 7.51 -2.68
CA TYR A 44 -46.77 8.00 -2.45
C TYR A 44 -46.73 8.65 -1.06
N LYS A 45 -47.46 8.10 -0.11
CA LYS A 45 -47.40 8.55 1.27
C LYS A 45 -47.15 7.33 2.15
N ASP A 46 -46.11 7.47 2.96
CA ASP A 46 -45.57 6.54 3.92
C ASP A 46 -44.63 5.46 3.34
N LYS A 47 -43.54 5.91 2.71
CA LYS A 47 -42.31 5.12 2.68
C LYS A 47 -41.59 5.36 4.00
N THR A 48 -41.33 4.27 4.72
CA THR A 48 -40.57 4.31 5.97
C THR A 48 -39.24 5.03 5.72
N GLU A 49 -38.72 5.78 6.69
CA GLU A 49 -37.43 6.48 6.57
C GLU A 49 -36.30 5.58 6.03
N LYS A 50 -36.34 4.29 6.42
CA LYS A 50 -35.43 3.23 5.94
C LYS A 50 -35.52 2.97 4.44
N ASP A 51 -36.72 3.02 3.87
CA ASP A 51 -36.95 2.78 2.45
C ASP A 51 -36.46 3.96 1.61
N MET A 52 -36.58 5.19 2.14
CA MET A 52 -36.00 6.37 1.49
C MET A 52 -34.47 6.37 1.57
N LEU A 53 -33.89 5.92 2.69
CA LEU A 53 -32.44 5.78 2.83
C LEU A 53 -31.88 4.72 1.85
N TYR A 54 -32.60 3.63 1.62
CA TYR A 54 -32.21 2.58 0.66
C TYR A 54 -32.25 3.07 -0.80
N GLU A 55 -33.26 3.85 -1.18
CA GLU A 55 -33.36 4.46 -2.52
C GLU A 55 -32.25 5.49 -2.77
N LEU A 56 -31.84 6.24 -1.74
CA LEU A 56 -30.69 7.16 -1.84
C LEU A 56 -29.36 6.41 -1.96
N GLU A 57 -29.23 5.27 -1.29
CA GLU A 57 -28.04 4.40 -1.39
C GLU A 57 -27.96 3.71 -2.75
N LEU A 58 -29.10 3.35 -3.35
CA LEU A 58 -29.20 2.82 -4.72
C LEU A 58 -28.90 3.87 -5.80
N ALA A 59 -29.19 5.14 -5.53
CA ALA A 59 -28.97 6.25 -6.45
C ALA A 59 -27.54 6.79 -6.42
N ASP A 60 -26.58 6.07 -5.84
CA ASP A 60 -25.22 6.56 -5.70
C ASP A 60 -24.55 6.81 -7.08
N PHE A 61 -24.29 8.08 -7.38
CA PHE A 61 -23.89 8.59 -8.70
C PHE A 61 -22.39 8.45 -8.98
N ARG A 62 -21.64 7.88 -8.04
CA ARG A 62 -20.17 7.92 -8.07
C ARG A 62 -19.64 6.94 -9.12
N PRO A 63 -18.68 7.35 -9.97
CA PRO A 63 -18.04 6.44 -10.90
C PRO A 63 -17.47 5.21 -10.17
N PRO A 64 -17.56 3.99 -10.75
CA PRO A 64 -17.15 2.75 -10.07
C PRO A 64 -15.72 2.75 -9.52
N TRP A 65 -14.82 3.53 -10.12
CA TRP A 65 -13.43 3.64 -9.69
C TRP A 65 -13.24 4.37 -8.35
N VAL A 66 -14.21 5.19 -7.93
CA VAL A 66 -14.14 5.92 -6.65
C VAL A 66 -14.22 4.92 -5.49
N TYR A 67 -15.08 3.91 -5.59
CA TYR A 67 -15.20 2.87 -4.56
C TYR A 67 -13.95 2.02 -4.48
N THR A 68 -13.39 1.60 -5.63
CA THR A 68 -12.15 0.82 -5.65
C THR A 68 -10.99 1.64 -5.11
N GLY A 69 -10.89 2.92 -5.47
CA GLY A 69 -9.89 3.84 -4.92
C GLY A 69 -9.99 4.02 -3.42
N THR A 70 -11.22 4.19 -2.90
CA THR A 70 -11.46 4.35 -1.45
C THR A 70 -11.11 3.08 -0.70
N LYS A 71 -11.51 1.91 -1.21
CA LYS A 71 -11.16 0.61 -0.62
C LYS A 71 -9.64 0.42 -0.59
N LEU A 72 -8.96 0.69 -1.71
CA LEU A 72 -7.50 0.61 -1.79
C LEU A 72 -6.83 1.55 -0.77
N LEU A 73 -7.30 2.79 -0.68
CA LEU A 73 -6.77 3.77 0.27
C LEU A 73 -6.92 3.27 1.71
N THR A 74 -8.09 2.75 2.08
CA THR A 74 -8.30 2.16 3.40
C THR A 74 -7.36 0.98 3.66
N TYR A 75 -7.18 0.10 2.67
CA TYR A 75 -6.26 -1.03 2.77
C TYR A 75 -4.79 -0.64 2.85
N LEU A 76 -4.42 0.58 2.45
CA LEU A 76 -3.04 1.07 2.58
C LEU A 76 -2.84 1.91 3.83
N VAL A 77 -3.76 2.84 4.12
CA VAL A 77 -3.63 3.81 5.21
C VAL A 77 -3.71 3.12 6.57
N VAL A 78 -4.68 2.22 6.77
CA VAL A 78 -4.85 1.55 8.06
C VAL A 78 -3.60 0.75 8.46
N PRO A 79 -3.05 -0.16 7.63
CA PRO A 79 -1.82 -0.87 7.99
C PRO A 79 -0.60 0.06 8.03
N ALA A 80 -0.52 1.10 7.20
CA ALA A 80 0.58 2.06 7.26
C ALA A 80 0.65 2.76 8.61
N ILE A 81 -0.49 3.22 9.15
CA ILE A 81 -0.57 3.82 10.48
C ILE A 81 -0.17 2.82 11.56
N ALA A 82 -0.64 1.56 11.47
CA ALA A 82 -0.27 0.52 12.42
C ALA A 82 1.25 0.26 12.44
N LEU A 83 1.87 0.11 11.26
CA LEU A 83 3.32 -0.08 11.15
C LEU A 83 4.10 1.14 11.64
N TYR A 84 3.64 2.34 11.32
CA TYR A 84 4.23 3.58 11.81
C TYR A 84 4.20 3.64 13.34
N ALA A 85 3.05 3.34 13.94
CA ALA A 85 2.89 3.30 15.39
C ALA A 85 3.87 2.29 16.03
N ILE A 86 3.95 1.06 15.50
CA ILE A 86 4.79 0.00 16.06
C ILE A 86 6.29 0.35 15.95
N PHE A 87 6.76 0.76 14.77
CA PHE A 87 8.20 0.81 14.48
C PHE A 87 8.82 2.19 14.52
N ILE A 88 8.06 3.26 14.25
CA ILE A 88 8.61 4.61 14.03
C ILE A 88 8.18 5.56 15.15
N TYR A 89 6.91 5.53 15.53
CA TYR A 89 6.37 6.45 16.53
C TYR A 89 6.96 6.17 17.92
N ASP A 90 7.35 7.22 18.62
CA ASP A 90 7.85 7.13 19.98
C ASP A 90 6.75 7.49 20.98
N PHE A 91 6.40 6.52 21.83
CA PHE A 91 5.37 6.69 22.87
C PHE A 91 5.94 7.25 24.18
N GLY A 92 7.24 7.60 24.19
CA GLY A 92 7.94 8.16 25.34
C GLY A 92 8.59 7.12 26.25
N ASP A 93 9.08 7.57 27.40
CA ASP A 93 10.03 6.82 28.26
C ASP A 93 9.45 5.58 28.98
N ARG A 94 8.16 5.28 28.84
CA ARG A 94 7.53 4.12 29.50
C ARG A 94 7.55 2.90 28.60
N GLU A 95 7.64 1.69 29.18
CA GLU A 95 7.55 0.44 28.42
C GLU A 95 6.20 0.39 27.67
N HIS A 96 6.27 0.45 26.34
CA HIS A 96 5.10 0.41 25.47
C HIS A 96 4.86 -1.00 24.95
N VAL A 97 3.62 -1.34 24.62
CA VAL A 97 3.23 -2.68 24.12
C VAL A 97 3.97 -3.12 22.86
N PHE A 98 4.51 -2.16 22.09
CA PHE A 98 5.28 -2.40 20.87
C PHE A 98 6.80 -2.43 21.10
N GLN A 99 7.30 -2.35 22.34
CA GLN A 99 8.73 -2.48 22.65
C GLN A 99 9.29 -3.88 22.34
N PRO A 100 8.62 -5.00 22.68
CA PRO A 100 9.11 -6.33 22.32
C PRO A 100 9.33 -6.55 20.82
N PRO A 101 8.38 -6.23 19.91
CA PRO A 101 8.61 -6.36 18.47
C PRO A 101 9.69 -5.40 17.95
N ARG A 102 9.83 -4.20 18.53
CA ARG A 102 10.90 -3.27 18.17
C ARG A 102 12.28 -3.82 18.54
N ARG A 103 12.44 -4.41 19.74
CA ARG A 103 13.67 -5.07 20.18
C ARG A 103 14.02 -6.26 19.29
N TRP A 104 13.03 -7.06 18.87
CA TRP A 104 13.25 -8.13 17.91
C TRP A 104 13.79 -7.60 16.59
N LEU A 105 13.17 -6.55 16.02
CA LEU A 105 13.61 -5.94 14.77
C LEU A 105 15.03 -5.35 14.86
N LEU A 106 15.38 -4.72 15.98
CA LEU A 106 16.74 -4.24 16.23
C LEU A 106 17.76 -5.37 16.23
N LYS A 107 17.46 -6.49 16.91
CA LYS A 107 18.33 -7.69 16.88
C LYS A 107 18.49 -8.26 15.47
N GLN A 108 17.42 -8.27 14.66
CA GLN A 108 17.51 -8.70 13.27
C GLN A 108 18.41 -7.75 12.47
N LYS A 109 18.23 -6.44 12.60
CA LYS A 109 19.10 -5.44 11.94
C LYS A 109 20.56 -5.61 12.35
N GLU A 110 20.83 -5.76 13.64
CA GLU A 110 22.18 -6.02 14.15
C GLU A 110 22.75 -7.30 13.55
N SER A 111 21.99 -8.38 13.44
CA SER A 111 22.49 -9.62 12.83
C SER A 111 22.92 -9.47 11.37
N PHE A 112 22.32 -8.54 10.61
CA PHE A 112 22.70 -8.27 9.22
C PHE A 112 23.89 -7.31 9.08
N PHE A 113 24.02 -6.34 10.00
CA PHE A 113 25.06 -5.30 9.93
C PHE A 113 26.25 -5.56 10.87
N THR A 114 26.19 -6.62 11.69
CA THR A 114 27.30 -7.05 12.55
C THR A 114 27.86 -8.37 12.04
N LEU A 115 29.14 -8.58 12.30
CA LEU A 115 29.84 -9.82 11.97
C LEU A 115 29.14 -10.98 12.65
N THR A 116 28.93 -12.06 11.91
CA THR A 116 28.45 -13.31 12.48
C THR A 116 29.38 -13.76 13.61
N PRO A 117 28.89 -14.51 14.61
CA PRO A 117 29.72 -14.95 15.73
C PRO A 117 30.95 -15.75 15.28
N GLU A 118 30.90 -16.38 14.11
CA GLU A 118 32.04 -17.07 13.50
C GLU A 118 33.06 -16.09 12.91
N GLU A 119 32.62 -15.09 12.14
CA GLU A 119 33.49 -14.04 11.62
C GLU A 119 34.15 -13.22 12.74
N GLN A 120 33.41 -12.96 13.83
CA GLN A 120 33.98 -12.32 15.01
C GLN A 120 35.11 -13.14 15.65
N LYS A 121 35.02 -14.48 15.64
CA LYS A 121 36.10 -15.35 16.14
C LYS A 121 37.32 -15.31 15.22
N LEU A 122 37.11 -15.25 13.92
CA LEU A 122 38.19 -15.15 12.94
C LEU A 122 38.93 -13.81 13.08
N ILE A 123 38.20 -12.71 13.25
CA ILE A 123 38.80 -11.39 13.45
C ILE A 123 39.55 -11.31 14.78
N LYS A 124 38.98 -11.83 15.88
CA LYS A 124 39.68 -11.90 17.17
C LYS A 124 40.95 -12.77 17.08
N SER A 125 40.91 -13.87 16.34
CA SER A 125 42.09 -14.70 16.10
C SER A 125 43.13 -13.99 15.25
N ALA A 126 42.70 -13.23 14.23
CA ALA A 126 43.58 -12.46 13.36
C ALA A 126 44.21 -11.24 14.08
N GLU A 127 43.49 -10.58 14.98
CA GLU A 127 44.01 -9.49 15.81
C GLU A 127 45.10 -9.97 16.76
N ASN A 128 44.95 -11.17 17.33
CA ASN A 128 45.98 -11.78 18.18
C ASN A 128 47.21 -12.28 17.40
N SER A 129 47.22 -12.19 16.06
CA SER A 129 48.40 -12.46 15.25
C SER A 129 49.47 -11.38 15.49
N PRO A 130 50.75 -11.75 15.68
CA PRO A 130 51.83 -10.79 15.94
C PRO A 130 52.09 -9.78 14.81
N PHE A 131 51.49 -9.98 13.63
CA PHE A 131 51.65 -9.12 12.45
C PHE A 131 50.51 -8.10 12.22
N SER A 132 49.46 -8.11 13.03
CA SER A 132 48.23 -7.34 12.78
C SER A 132 48.29 -5.88 13.27
N LYS A 133 49.18 -5.57 14.22
CA LYS A 133 49.28 -4.22 14.81
C LYS A 133 50.16 -3.34 13.93
N PRO A 134 49.65 -2.23 13.36
CA PRO A 134 50.51 -1.24 12.74
C PRO A 134 51.45 -0.65 13.79
N PRO A 135 52.67 -0.26 13.42
CA PRO A 135 53.60 0.39 14.35
C PRO A 135 52.93 1.64 14.95
N PRO A 136 53.19 1.97 16.23
CA PRO A 136 52.64 3.18 16.83
C PRO A 136 53.08 4.40 16.01
N SER A 137 52.12 5.22 15.59
CA SER A 137 52.42 6.51 14.97
C SER A 137 53.13 7.38 16.00
N SER A 138 54.33 7.84 15.63
CA SER A 138 55.19 8.71 16.43
C SER A 138 54.82 10.17 16.23
#